data_AF-A0AAW0XGZ2-F1
#
_entry.id   AF-A0AAW0XGZ2-F1
#
_cell.length_a   1.000
_cell.length_b   1.000
_cell.length_c   1.000
_cell.angle_alpha   90.00
_cell.angle_beta   90.00
_cell.angle_gamma   90.00
#
_symmetry.space_group_name_H-M   'P 1'
#
loop_
_entity.id
_entity.type
_entity.pdbx_description
1 polymer ?
#
loop_
_entity_poly.entity_id
_entity_poly.type
_entity_poly.pdbx_seq_one_letter_code
_entity_poly.pdbx_strand_id
1 'polypeptide(L)'
;MVIRIGAILGLGLAYAGSNREAVLKVLTPVLADEKSSLEVVGITALACGMIAVGTTNQLVVEALVTTLLAKSETELKETYSRFMSLGLALAYLGCQDKCEVVLSCIENLPAPFRQMTATLIEVCAYAGSGNVLKVQEMLHICTDHYDQEESKSKDKKDKEKEKDKDKDKDKDKEKDKDKSEEKEVDLSSQQAVAVLGIALISMGEDIGAEMSFRQFGNLLRYCEPVIRRAVPLALGLISVSNPRLNILDTLSKFSHDSDADVAHNAIFAMGLVGAGTNNARLAAMLRQLAQYHAKDPNNLFMVRLAQGLTHLGKGTMTLSPYHSNRQLMSPVAVAGLLATCVAFLDAKTLILGKSHYLLYSLTTAIQPRMLVTFDEQLNPLPVSVRVGQAVDVVGQAGKPKTITGFQTHTTPVLLSHGERAELATDEYIPLTPIMEGFVILKKNPDFDT
;
A
#
# COMPACT_ATOMS: atom_id res chain seq x y z
N MET A 1 -27.15 -7.77 -1.95
CA MET A 1 -25.87 -7.60 -1.22
C MET A 1 -24.89 -6.71 -1.98
N VAL A 2 -24.55 -7.03 -3.23
CA VAL A 2 -23.59 -6.23 -4.04
C VAL A 2 -23.98 -4.75 -4.17
N ILE A 3 -25.28 -4.42 -4.29
CA ILE A 3 -25.75 -3.02 -4.33
C ILE A 3 -25.45 -2.27 -3.03
N ARG A 4 -25.62 -2.92 -1.87
CA ARG A 4 -25.32 -2.32 -0.54
C ARG A 4 -23.82 -2.09 -0.41
N ILE A 5 -23.01 -3.09 -0.79
CA ILE A 5 -21.54 -3.00 -0.78
C ILE A 5 -21.06 -1.87 -1.71
N GLY A 6 -21.56 -1.83 -2.94
CA GLY A 6 -21.18 -0.82 -3.93
C GLY A 6 -21.59 0.60 -3.52
N ALA A 7 -22.76 0.77 -2.90
CA ALA A 7 -23.20 2.06 -2.38
C ALA A 7 -22.30 2.55 -1.23
N ILE A 8 -21.94 1.66 -0.30
CA ILE A 8 -21.06 1.98 0.83
C ILE A 8 -19.66 2.34 0.34
N LEU A 9 -19.08 1.51 -0.54
CA LEU A 9 -17.76 1.76 -1.10
C LEU A 9 -17.74 3.06 -1.93
N GLY A 10 -18.71 3.25 -2.82
CA GLY A 10 -18.79 4.46 -3.66
C GLY A 10 -18.92 5.74 -2.83
N LEU A 11 -19.70 5.70 -1.75
CA LEU A 11 -19.85 6.81 -0.81
C LEU A 11 -18.58 7.03 0.03
N GLY A 12 -17.88 5.96 0.43
CA GLY A 12 -16.56 6.02 1.05
C GLY A 12 -15.49 6.64 0.16
N LEU A 13 -15.47 6.27 -1.13
CA LEU A 13 -14.54 6.81 -2.14
C LEU A 13 -14.84 8.28 -2.46
N ALA A 14 -16.12 8.65 -2.58
CA ALA A 14 -16.52 10.02 -2.90
C ALA A 14 -16.23 11.01 -1.78
N TYR A 15 -16.37 10.59 -0.52
CA TYR A 15 -16.11 11.42 0.66
C TYR A 15 -14.78 11.11 1.34
N ALA A 16 -13.86 10.46 0.64
CA ALA A 16 -12.55 10.13 1.17
C ALA A 16 -11.81 11.42 1.60
N GLY A 17 -11.32 11.46 2.83
CA GLY A 17 -10.65 12.63 3.42
C GLY A 17 -11.52 13.86 3.69
N SER A 18 -12.84 13.81 3.46
CA SER A 18 -13.75 14.95 3.69
C SER A 18 -14.17 15.11 5.16
N ASN A 19 -13.98 14.09 6.00
CA ASN A 19 -14.37 14.03 7.42
C ASN A 19 -15.78 14.56 7.71
N ARG A 20 -16.77 14.23 6.86
CA ARG A 20 -18.14 14.73 7.01
C ARG A 20 -18.95 13.86 7.97
N GLU A 21 -19.31 14.42 9.13
CA GLU A 21 -20.07 13.72 10.17
C GLU A 21 -21.41 13.15 9.67
N ALA A 22 -22.12 13.86 8.79
CA ALA A 22 -23.42 13.40 8.28
C ALA A 22 -23.32 12.06 7.54
N VAL A 23 -22.20 11.83 6.86
CA VAL A 23 -21.91 10.60 6.13
C VAL A 23 -21.51 9.49 7.11
N LEU A 24 -20.68 9.84 8.10
CA LEU A 24 -20.27 8.91 9.15
C LEU A 24 -21.44 8.42 10.00
N LYS A 25 -22.42 9.29 10.32
CA LYS A 25 -23.66 8.96 11.05
C LYS A 25 -24.57 7.99 10.29
N VAL A 26 -24.48 7.95 8.96
CA VAL A 26 -25.23 6.99 8.14
C VAL A 26 -24.54 5.63 8.09
N LEU A 27 -23.20 5.60 8.16
CA LEU A 27 -22.41 4.37 8.10
C LEU A 27 -22.25 3.68 9.45
N THR A 28 -22.26 4.41 10.57
CA THR A 28 -22.11 3.85 11.92
C THR A 28 -23.18 2.81 12.28
N PRO A 29 -24.48 3.01 11.96
CA PRO A 29 -25.51 1.99 12.19
C PRO A 29 -25.31 0.71 11.37
N VAL A 30 -24.64 0.80 10.22
CA VAL A 30 -24.35 -0.37 9.37
C VAL A 30 -23.25 -1.25 9.99
N LEU A 31 -22.37 -0.67 10.80
CA LEU A 31 -21.36 -1.40 11.56
C LEU A 31 -21.99 -2.18 12.72
N ALA A 32 -23.02 -1.62 13.38
CA ALA A 32 -23.68 -2.23 14.54
C ALA A 32 -24.75 -3.28 14.20
N ASP A 33 -25.09 -3.46 12.92
CA ASP A 33 -26.16 -4.37 12.48
C ASP A 33 -25.65 -5.82 12.40
N GLU A 34 -25.97 -6.63 13.42
CA GLU A 34 -25.61 -8.06 13.53
C GLU A 34 -26.17 -8.95 12.41
N LYS A 35 -27.17 -8.48 11.64
CA LYS A 35 -27.73 -9.21 10.50
C LYS A 35 -26.92 -9.04 9.21
N SER A 36 -25.91 -8.16 9.22
CA SER A 36 -25.09 -7.87 8.05
C SER A 36 -23.99 -8.93 7.86
N SER A 37 -23.72 -9.30 6.60
CA SER A 37 -22.63 -10.23 6.30
C SER A 37 -21.26 -9.63 6.63
N LEU A 38 -20.29 -10.48 6.96
CA LEU A 38 -18.93 -10.06 7.32
C LEU A 38 -18.29 -9.18 6.23
N GLU A 39 -18.59 -9.45 4.96
CA GLU A 39 -18.12 -8.67 3.81
C GLU A 39 -18.63 -7.21 3.87
N VAL A 40 -19.91 -7.01 4.20
CA VAL A 40 -20.51 -5.68 4.31
C VAL A 40 -19.88 -4.92 5.47
N VAL A 41 -19.68 -5.57 6.61
CA VAL A 41 -19.07 -4.95 7.79
C VAL A 41 -17.61 -4.57 7.52
N GLY A 42 -16.82 -5.46 6.90
CA GLY A 42 -15.42 -5.19 6.57
C GLY A 42 -15.25 -4.02 5.58
N ILE A 43 -16.13 -3.91 4.58
CA ILE A 43 -16.09 -2.82 3.59
C ILE A 43 -16.62 -1.51 4.18
N THR A 44 -17.62 -1.59 5.07
CA THR A 44 -18.09 -0.42 5.82
C THR A 44 -16.99 0.13 6.71
N ALA A 45 -16.22 -0.75 7.37
CA ALA A 45 -15.08 -0.34 8.18
C ALA A 45 -14.00 0.34 7.33
N LEU A 46 -13.68 -0.22 6.16
CA LEU A 46 -12.75 0.38 5.22
C LEU A 46 -13.23 1.75 4.70
N ALA A 47 -14.51 1.86 4.32
CA ALA A 47 -15.10 3.12 3.86
C ALA A 47 -15.07 4.21 4.95
N CYS A 48 -15.42 3.86 6.19
CA CYS A 48 -15.31 4.77 7.34
C CYS A 48 -13.85 5.21 7.57
N GLY A 49 -12.90 4.28 7.49
CA GLY A 49 -11.47 4.57 7.57
C GLY A 49 -10.99 5.53 6.48
N MET A 50 -11.44 5.33 5.24
CA MET A 50 -11.12 6.22 4.10
C MET A 50 -11.73 7.62 4.21
N ILE A 51 -12.89 7.77 4.86
CA ILE A 51 -13.50 9.08 5.12
C ILE A 51 -12.74 9.85 6.22
N ALA A 52 -12.28 9.13 7.25
CA ALA A 52 -11.68 9.70 8.45
C ALA A 52 -10.13 9.69 8.47
N VAL A 53 -9.48 9.51 7.31
CA VAL A 53 -8.01 9.34 7.24
C VAL A 53 -7.29 10.53 7.90
N GLY A 54 -6.42 10.22 8.87
CA GLY A 54 -5.55 11.19 9.56
C GLY A 54 -6.26 12.21 10.46
N THR A 55 -7.59 12.16 10.58
CA THR A 55 -8.36 13.12 11.41
C THR A 55 -8.59 12.63 12.84
N THR A 56 -8.35 11.34 13.12
CA THR A 56 -8.54 10.72 14.46
C THR A 56 -9.94 10.99 15.04
N ASN A 57 -10.99 10.87 14.22
CA ASN A 57 -12.35 11.09 14.68
C ASN A 57 -12.77 10.02 15.69
N GLN A 58 -12.97 10.43 16.94
CA GLN A 58 -13.24 9.55 18.06
C GLN A 58 -14.51 8.69 17.85
N LEU A 59 -15.54 9.24 17.21
CA LEU A 59 -16.78 8.50 16.92
C LEU A 59 -16.55 7.30 15.99
N VAL A 60 -15.65 7.44 15.01
CA VAL A 60 -15.35 6.37 14.06
C VAL A 60 -14.48 5.31 14.72
N VAL A 61 -13.48 5.74 15.50
CA VAL A 61 -12.58 4.86 16.23
C VAL A 61 -13.35 4.04 17.26
N GLU A 62 -14.18 4.68 18.08
CA GLU A 62 -15.00 3.98 19.09
C GLU A 62 -15.95 2.99 18.44
N ALA A 63 -16.63 3.38 17.36
CA ALA A 63 -17.50 2.48 16.62
C ALA A 63 -16.73 1.26 16.08
N LEU A 64 -15.57 1.49 15.46
CA LEU A 64 -14.72 0.43 14.92
C LEU A 64 -14.20 -0.50 16.01
N VAL A 65 -13.65 0.03 17.10
CA VAL A 65 -13.16 -0.75 18.24
C VAL A 65 -14.28 -1.56 18.88
N THR A 66 -15.47 -0.97 19.06
CA THR A 66 -16.65 -1.67 19.60
C THR A 66 -17.05 -2.83 18.69
N THR A 67 -17.14 -2.62 17.36
CA THR A 67 -17.40 -3.73 16.42
C THR A 67 -16.30 -4.78 16.40
N LEU A 68 -15.07 -4.40 16.68
CA LEU A 68 -13.91 -5.30 16.63
C LEU A 68 -13.84 -6.16 17.90
N LEU A 69 -14.28 -5.62 19.06
CA LEU A 69 -14.46 -6.35 20.32
C LEU A 69 -15.71 -7.24 20.35
N ALA A 70 -16.76 -6.89 19.61
CA ALA A 70 -18.01 -7.66 19.57
C ALA A 70 -17.88 -8.98 18.77
N LYS A 71 -16.80 -9.18 18.01
CA LYS A 71 -16.65 -10.33 17.10
C LYS A 71 -15.92 -11.52 17.71
N SER A 72 -16.31 -12.70 17.24
CA SER A 72 -15.80 -14.00 17.71
C SER A 72 -14.47 -14.42 17.04
N GLU A 73 -13.68 -15.27 17.71
CA GLU A 73 -12.38 -15.79 17.22
C GLU A 73 -12.44 -16.45 15.83
N THR A 74 -13.60 -16.98 15.44
CA THR A 74 -13.83 -17.59 14.13
C THR A 74 -14.00 -16.57 13.01
N GLU A 75 -14.63 -15.42 13.29
CA GLU A 75 -14.80 -14.33 12.33
C GLU A 75 -13.49 -13.53 12.13
N LEU A 76 -12.61 -13.56 13.13
CA LEU A 76 -11.28 -12.95 13.07
C LEU A 76 -10.34 -13.66 12.07
N LYS A 77 -10.58 -14.93 11.75
CA LYS A 77 -9.79 -15.70 10.77
C LYS A 77 -10.19 -15.47 9.31
N GLU A 78 -11.37 -14.90 9.04
CA GLU A 78 -11.79 -14.61 7.67
C GLU A 78 -11.05 -13.41 7.07
N THR A 79 -10.76 -13.45 5.77
CA THR A 79 -9.98 -12.42 5.05
C THR A 79 -10.54 -11.00 5.20
N TYR A 80 -11.86 -10.85 5.46
CA TYR A 80 -12.50 -9.55 5.67
C TYR A 80 -12.17 -8.89 7.02
N SER A 81 -11.64 -9.63 7.99
CA SER A 81 -11.16 -9.08 9.26
C SER A 81 -9.98 -8.13 9.06
N ARG A 82 -9.15 -8.39 8.04
CA ARG A 82 -8.01 -7.54 7.64
C ARG A 82 -8.45 -6.14 7.21
N PHE A 83 -9.64 -5.99 6.62
CA PHE A 83 -10.16 -4.67 6.23
C PHE A 83 -10.68 -3.86 7.42
N MET A 84 -11.09 -4.52 8.49
CA MET A 84 -11.50 -3.84 9.72
C MET A 84 -10.28 -3.27 10.46
N SER A 85 -9.23 -4.08 10.61
CA SER A 85 -7.95 -3.59 11.17
C SER A 85 -7.38 -2.48 10.29
N LEU A 86 -7.53 -2.58 8.96
CA LEU A 86 -7.20 -1.50 8.04
C LEU A 86 -7.98 -0.22 8.30
N GLY A 87 -9.30 -0.30 8.41
CA GLY A 87 -10.15 0.87 8.64
C GLY A 87 -9.77 1.62 9.91
N LEU A 88 -9.41 0.88 10.96
CA LEU A 88 -8.90 1.46 12.21
C LEU A 88 -7.51 2.10 12.02
N ALA A 89 -6.58 1.42 11.34
CA ALA A 89 -5.24 1.94 11.10
C ALA A 89 -5.24 3.19 10.21
N LEU A 90 -6.11 3.25 9.20
CA LEU A 90 -6.25 4.39 8.30
C LEU A 90 -6.75 5.66 9.02
N ALA A 91 -7.58 5.52 10.06
CA ALA A 91 -8.03 6.66 10.87
C ALA A 91 -6.87 7.37 11.61
N TYR A 92 -5.75 6.67 11.81
CA TYR A 92 -4.54 7.15 12.49
C TYR A 92 -3.35 7.41 11.56
N LEU A 93 -3.56 7.43 10.24
CA LEU A 93 -2.49 7.65 9.28
C LEU A 93 -1.77 9.00 9.54
N GLY A 94 -0.45 8.96 9.72
CA GLY A 94 0.40 10.15 9.89
C GLY A 94 0.32 10.84 11.26
N CYS A 95 -0.34 10.23 12.25
CA CYS A 95 -0.42 10.76 13.63
C CYS A 95 0.46 9.95 14.58
N GLN A 96 1.72 10.33 14.76
CA GLN A 96 2.67 9.57 15.60
C GLN A 96 2.28 9.56 17.09
N ASP A 97 1.82 10.69 17.64
CA ASP A 97 1.62 10.87 19.08
C ASP A 97 0.37 10.16 19.65
N LYS A 98 -0.63 9.89 18.80
CA LYS A 98 -1.93 9.35 19.24
C LYS A 98 -2.03 7.82 19.18
N CYS A 99 -0.98 7.15 18.70
CA CYS A 99 -1.04 5.71 18.44
C CYS A 99 -1.00 4.85 19.71
N GLU A 100 -0.32 5.31 20.76
CA GLU A 100 -0.23 4.57 22.04
C GLU A 100 -1.60 4.36 22.68
N VAL A 101 -2.49 5.37 22.62
CA VAL A 101 -3.84 5.29 23.17
C VAL A 101 -4.65 4.19 22.48
N VAL A 102 -4.47 4.02 21.17
CA VAL A 102 -5.22 3.03 20.38
C VAL A 102 -4.68 1.63 20.60
N LEU A 103 -3.36 1.49 20.71
CA LEU A 103 -2.71 0.23 21.03
C LEU A 103 -3.23 -0.32 22.37
N SER A 104 -3.39 0.55 23.38
CA SER A 104 -3.97 0.17 24.68
C SER A 104 -5.42 -0.31 24.58
N CYS A 105 -6.21 0.24 23.65
CA CYS A 105 -7.60 -0.15 23.44
C CYS A 105 -7.76 -1.53 22.79
N ILE A 106 -6.70 -2.04 22.14
CA ILE A 106 -6.70 -3.30 21.39
C ILE A 106 -6.05 -4.43 22.21
N GLU A 107 -5.49 -4.13 23.39
CA GLU A 107 -4.89 -5.12 24.29
C GLU A 107 -5.85 -6.25 24.68
N ASN A 108 -7.16 -5.99 24.67
CA ASN A 108 -8.18 -6.97 25.02
C ASN A 108 -8.52 -7.97 23.90
N LEU A 109 -7.93 -7.84 22.70
CA LEU A 109 -8.26 -8.74 21.59
C LEU A 109 -7.55 -10.10 21.65
N PRO A 110 -8.12 -11.20 21.12
CA PRO A 110 -7.42 -12.49 21.02
C PRO A 110 -6.13 -12.42 20.18
N ALA A 111 -5.05 -13.07 20.63
CA ALA A 111 -3.85 -13.33 19.81
C ALA A 111 -4.21 -14.43 18.78
N PRO A 112 -3.84 -14.39 17.47
CA PRO A 112 -2.83 -13.59 16.73
C PRO A 112 -3.30 -12.24 16.12
N PHE A 113 -4.61 -11.99 16.08
CA PHE A 113 -5.16 -10.81 15.35
C PHE A 113 -4.78 -9.49 16.02
N ARG A 114 -4.59 -9.49 17.34
CA ARG A 114 -4.06 -8.35 18.11
C ARG A 114 -2.73 -7.87 17.54
N GLN A 115 -1.78 -8.77 17.36
CA GLN A 115 -0.41 -8.42 16.94
C GLN A 115 -0.41 -7.89 15.50
N MET A 116 -1.20 -8.48 14.60
CA MET A 116 -1.40 -7.97 13.24
C MET A 116 -2.01 -6.56 13.22
N THR A 117 -3.01 -6.30 14.06
CA THR A 117 -3.67 -5.00 14.11
C THR A 117 -2.76 -3.94 14.73
N ALA A 118 -2.00 -4.31 15.77
CA ALA A 118 -1.01 -3.45 16.39
C ALA A 118 0.07 -3.03 15.39
N THR A 119 0.68 -3.98 14.68
CA THR A 119 1.70 -3.66 13.67
C THR A 119 1.14 -2.80 12.54
N LEU A 120 -0.10 -3.05 12.11
CA LEU A 120 -0.74 -2.24 11.06
C LEU A 120 -0.97 -0.79 11.49
N ILE A 121 -1.38 -0.57 12.75
CA ILE A 121 -1.58 0.77 13.31
C ILE A 121 -0.24 1.50 13.44
N GLU A 122 0.78 0.84 13.99
CA GLU A 122 2.13 1.41 14.11
C GLU A 122 2.67 1.80 12.74
N VAL A 123 2.58 0.92 11.75
CA VAL A 123 3.02 1.18 10.38
C VAL A 123 2.29 2.39 9.76
N CYS A 124 0.98 2.49 9.93
CA CYS A 124 0.20 3.61 9.39
C CYS A 124 0.53 4.94 10.12
N ALA A 125 0.88 4.90 11.40
CA ALA A 125 1.31 6.06 12.17
C ALA A 125 2.60 6.67 11.63
N TYR A 126 3.58 5.81 11.31
CA TYR A 126 4.92 6.18 10.84
C TYR A 126 5.04 6.24 9.31
N ALA A 127 3.91 6.26 8.60
CA ALA A 127 3.90 6.31 7.14
C ALA A 127 4.64 7.57 6.62
N GLY A 128 5.62 7.37 5.73
CA GLY A 128 6.38 8.45 5.11
C GLY A 128 7.38 9.19 6.02
N SER A 129 7.59 8.75 7.27
CA SER A 129 8.50 9.43 8.21
C SER A 129 9.97 9.01 8.10
N GLY A 130 10.28 7.94 7.36
CA GLY A 130 11.66 7.44 7.19
C GLY A 130 12.34 6.94 8.47
N ASN A 131 11.59 6.65 9.55
CA ASN A 131 12.20 6.30 10.84
C ASN A 131 12.84 4.90 10.78
N VAL A 132 14.18 4.87 10.81
CA VAL A 132 14.99 3.64 10.71
C VAL A 132 14.75 2.70 11.89
N LEU A 133 14.49 3.21 13.11
CA LEU A 133 14.27 2.36 14.29
C LEU A 133 13.02 1.50 14.13
N LYS A 134 11.93 2.09 13.64
CA LYS A 134 10.70 1.37 13.36
C LYS A 134 10.85 0.37 12.23
N VAL A 135 11.64 0.70 11.20
CA VAL A 135 11.97 -0.26 10.14
C VAL A 135 12.77 -1.45 10.71
N GLN A 136 13.70 -1.22 11.63
CA GLN A 136 14.46 -2.29 12.29
C GLN A 136 13.58 -3.19 13.18
N GLU A 137 12.66 -2.60 13.95
CA GLU A 137 11.68 -3.36 14.73
C GLU A 137 10.81 -4.26 13.83
N MET A 138 10.33 -3.71 12.70
CA MET A 138 9.55 -4.47 11.73
C MET A 138 10.37 -5.57 11.06
N LEU A 139 11.66 -5.34 10.81
CA LEU A 139 12.57 -6.36 10.31
C LEU A 139 12.79 -7.48 11.32
N HIS A 140 12.91 -7.17 12.62
CA HIS A 140 13.03 -8.18 13.67
C HIS A 140 11.82 -9.12 13.64
N ILE A 141 10.61 -8.57 13.59
CA ILE A 141 9.36 -9.34 13.49
C ILE A 141 9.35 -10.23 12.23
N CYS A 142 9.94 -9.77 11.13
CA CYS A 142 10.05 -10.56 9.89
C CYS A 142 11.16 -11.64 9.92
N THR A 143 12.17 -11.46 10.76
CA THR A 143 13.29 -12.42 10.93
C THR A 143 13.07 -13.41 12.06
N ASP A 144 12.12 -13.16 12.95
CA ASP A 144 11.66 -14.13 13.94
C ASP A 144 11.01 -15.30 13.20
N HIS A 145 11.85 -16.28 12.84
CA HIS A 145 11.43 -17.50 12.19
C HIS A 145 10.72 -18.39 13.22
N TYR A 146 9.51 -18.82 12.89
CA TYR A 146 8.94 -20.00 13.53
C TYR A 146 9.59 -21.22 12.86
N ASP A 147 10.40 -21.95 13.61
CA ASP A 147 10.94 -23.25 13.15
C ASP A 147 9.80 -24.27 13.02
N GLN A 148 9.05 -24.22 11.91
CA GLN A 148 8.09 -25.26 11.53
C GLN A 148 8.77 -26.57 11.09
N GLU A 149 10.11 -26.65 11.07
CA GLU A 149 10.87 -27.84 10.65
C GLU A 149 11.13 -28.86 11.78
N GLU A 150 10.99 -28.49 13.06
CA GLU A 150 11.19 -29.46 14.15
C GLU A 150 10.04 -30.47 14.33
N SER A 151 8.83 -30.17 13.83
CA SER A 151 7.66 -31.05 14.04
C SER A 151 7.63 -32.26 13.09
N LYS A 152 8.17 -32.14 11.86
CA LYS A 152 8.15 -33.25 10.89
C LYS A 152 9.32 -34.24 11.03
N SER A 153 10.38 -33.86 11.76
CA SER A 153 11.56 -34.70 11.97
C SER A 153 11.51 -35.54 13.25
N LYS A 154 10.69 -35.16 14.24
CA LYS A 154 10.44 -35.94 15.46
C LYS A 154 9.41 -37.07 15.26
N ASP A 155 8.36 -36.84 14.47
CA ASP A 155 7.30 -37.84 14.22
C ASP A 155 7.72 -39.12 13.48
N LYS A 156 8.88 -39.11 12.79
CA LYS A 156 9.44 -40.31 12.13
C LYS A 156 10.50 -41.04 12.95
N LYS A 157 11.04 -40.44 14.01
CA LYS A 157 12.07 -41.08 14.85
C LYS A 157 11.50 -41.80 16.07
N ASP A 158 10.28 -41.44 16.49
CA ASP A 158 9.67 -41.99 17.70
C ASP A 158 8.87 -43.29 17.49
N LYS A 159 8.66 -43.74 16.24
CA LYS A 159 7.98 -45.02 15.94
C LYS A 159 8.87 -46.27 15.94
N GLU A 160 10.19 -46.16 16.05
CA GLU A 160 11.11 -47.31 16.04
C GLU A 160 11.69 -47.68 17.41
N LYS A 161 11.33 -47.00 18.52
CA LYS A 161 11.95 -47.23 19.83
C LYS A 161 11.02 -47.57 21.01
N GLU A 162 9.74 -47.88 20.78
CA GLU A 162 8.83 -48.38 21.84
C GLU A 162 8.57 -49.90 21.75
N LYS A 163 9.63 -50.68 21.85
CA LYS A 163 9.56 -52.07 22.36
C LYS A 163 10.77 -52.33 23.24
N ASP A 164 10.72 -51.89 24.50
CA ASP A 164 11.06 -52.73 25.65
C ASP A 164 11.09 -51.94 26.97
N LYS A 165 10.43 -52.55 27.97
CA LYS A 165 10.60 -52.41 29.43
C LYS A 165 9.75 -51.41 30.21
N ASP A 166 8.58 -51.95 30.54
CA ASP A 166 7.85 -51.92 31.81
C ASP A 166 8.66 -51.69 33.12
N LYS A 167 7.95 -51.04 34.06
CA LYS A 167 7.98 -51.05 35.55
C LYS A 167 8.68 -49.92 36.36
N ASP A 168 7.82 -49.35 37.22
CA ASP A 168 8.03 -48.75 38.55
C ASP A 168 8.58 -47.32 38.69
N LYS A 169 7.66 -46.35 38.77
CA LYS A 169 7.25 -45.70 40.04
C LYS A 169 6.27 -44.55 39.79
N ASP A 170 5.01 -44.78 40.15
CA ASP A 170 4.02 -43.73 40.41
C ASP A 170 4.48 -42.85 41.59
N LYS A 171 4.75 -41.57 41.33
CA LYS A 171 4.57 -40.50 42.33
C LYS A 171 4.61 -39.03 41.83
N ASP A 172 4.29 -38.74 40.57
CA ASP A 172 4.17 -37.34 40.07
C ASP A 172 3.08 -37.18 38.99
N LYS A 173 1.89 -37.75 39.22
CA LYS A 173 0.79 -37.75 38.22
C LYS A 173 -0.28 -36.65 38.36
N GLU A 174 -0.06 -35.62 39.19
CA GLU A 174 -1.07 -34.55 39.40
C GLU A 174 -0.56 -33.11 39.20
N LYS A 175 0.63 -32.89 38.60
CA LYS A 175 1.13 -31.53 38.33
C LYS A 175 1.55 -31.22 36.88
N ASP A 176 1.48 -32.18 35.97
CA ASP A 176 1.86 -32.01 34.55
C ASP A 176 0.69 -32.11 33.56
N LYS A 177 -0.51 -31.72 33.99
CA LYS A 177 -1.71 -31.66 33.11
C LYS A 177 -2.20 -30.25 32.75
N ASP A 178 -1.55 -29.19 33.25
CA ASP A 178 -1.95 -27.79 33.01
C ASP A 178 -0.93 -26.96 32.20
N LYS A 179 -0.06 -27.59 31.41
CA LYS A 179 0.92 -26.89 30.55
C LYS A 179 0.88 -27.29 29.07
N SER A 180 -0.25 -27.84 28.60
CA SER A 180 -0.42 -28.34 27.24
C SER A 180 -1.60 -27.70 26.48
N GLU A 181 -1.81 -26.39 26.62
CA GLU A 181 -2.77 -25.63 25.79
C GLU A 181 -2.31 -24.18 25.47
N GLU A 182 -1.02 -23.94 25.21
CA GLU A 182 -0.63 -22.76 24.42
C GLU A 182 -0.77 -23.13 22.94
N LYS A 183 -1.96 -22.87 22.38
CA LYS A 183 -2.23 -22.99 20.94
C LYS A 183 -1.23 -22.12 20.18
N GLU A 184 -0.41 -22.75 19.35
CA GLU A 184 0.55 -22.14 18.43
C GLU A 184 -0.08 -20.94 17.69
N VAL A 185 0.53 -19.76 17.85
CA VAL A 185 0.00 -18.49 17.34
C VAL A 185 0.54 -18.26 15.93
N ASP A 186 -0.33 -18.31 14.91
CA ASP A 186 0.04 -18.06 13.50
C ASP A 186 0.43 -16.58 13.28
N LEU A 187 1.72 -16.23 13.39
CA LEU A 187 2.25 -14.88 13.12
C LEU A 187 2.40 -14.54 11.63
N SER A 188 2.09 -15.46 10.73
CA SER A 188 2.26 -15.30 9.27
C SER A 188 1.56 -14.05 8.70
N SER A 189 0.39 -13.69 9.24
CA SER A 189 -0.35 -12.50 8.81
C SER A 189 0.26 -11.20 9.33
N GLN A 190 0.89 -11.23 10.51
CA GLN A 190 1.63 -10.09 11.07
C GLN A 190 2.89 -9.81 10.24
N GLN A 191 3.62 -10.87 9.87
CA GLN A 191 4.81 -10.75 9.03
C GLN A 191 4.49 -10.19 7.64
N ALA A 192 3.39 -10.62 7.01
CA ALA A 192 2.96 -10.08 5.72
C ALA A 192 2.68 -8.56 5.79
N VAL A 193 2.03 -8.11 6.87
CA VAL A 193 1.76 -6.68 7.11
C VAL A 193 3.04 -5.92 7.43
N ALA A 194 3.95 -6.49 8.22
CA ALA A 194 5.23 -5.87 8.54
C ALA A 194 6.07 -5.60 7.27
N VAL A 195 6.08 -6.52 6.31
CA VAL A 195 6.75 -6.34 5.01
C VAL A 195 6.14 -5.20 4.20
N LEU A 196 4.81 -5.10 4.14
CA LEU A 196 4.13 -3.96 3.53
C LEU A 196 4.42 -2.66 4.28
N GLY A 197 4.61 -2.73 5.60
CA GLY A 197 4.91 -1.57 6.43
C GLY A 197 6.30 -1.01 6.25
N ILE A 198 7.30 -1.86 6.04
CA ILE A 198 8.65 -1.42 5.64
C ILE A 198 8.57 -0.59 4.35
N ALA A 199 7.76 -1.03 3.37
CA ALA A 199 7.53 -0.26 2.14
C ALA A 199 6.82 1.07 2.37
N LEU A 200 5.84 1.11 3.30
CA LEU A 200 5.09 2.32 3.60
C LEU A 200 5.94 3.40 4.29
N ILE A 201 6.79 3.00 5.24
CA ILE A 201 7.68 3.91 5.97
C ILE A 201 8.78 4.45 5.03
N SER A 202 9.30 3.60 4.14
CA SER A 202 10.37 3.95 3.18
C SER A 202 9.89 4.72 1.95
N MET A 203 8.58 4.84 1.73
CA MET A 203 8.03 5.51 0.54
C MET A 203 8.38 7.01 0.46
N GLY A 204 8.71 7.65 1.59
CA GLY A 204 8.98 9.09 1.67
C GLY A 204 10.39 9.49 1.24
N GLU A 205 11.34 8.56 1.24
CA GLU A 205 12.76 8.86 1.00
C GLU A 205 13.36 7.94 -0.06
N ASP A 206 14.10 8.51 -1.01
CA ASP A 206 14.79 7.72 -2.04
C ASP A 206 15.87 6.81 -1.47
N ILE A 207 16.58 7.26 -0.42
CA ILE A 207 17.61 6.47 0.26
C ILE A 207 16.94 5.31 1.02
N GLY A 208 15.85 5.59 1.72
CA GLY A 208 15.03 4.57 2.39
C GLY A 208 14.55 3.50 1.41
N ALA A 209 14.01 3.90 0.25
CA ALA A 209 13.58 3.00 -0.81
C ALA A 209 14.69 2.05 -1.30
N GLU A 210 15.92 2.55 -1.47
CA GLU A 210 17.06 1.72 -1.89
C GLU A 210 17.55 0.78 -0.78
N MET A 211 17.53 1.24 0.48
CA MET A 211 17.86 0.39 1.63
C MET A 211 16.85 -0.74 1.78
N SER A 212 15.55 -0.43 1.72
CA SER A 212 14.48 -1.43 1.79
C SER A 212 14.53 -2.42 0.63
N PHE A 213 14.90 -1.99 -0.59
CA PHE A 213 15.11 -2.91 -1.72
C PHE A 213 16.19 -3.96 -1.42
N ARG A 214 17.31 -3.58 -0.80
CA ARG A 214 18.37 -4.51 -0.40
C ARG A 214 17.90 -5.45 0.71
N GLN A 215 17.17 -4.94 1.70
CA GLN A 215 16.62 -5.73 2.80
C GLN A 215 15.59 -6.76 2.30
N PHE A 216 14.74 -6.41 1.34
CA PHE A 216 13.84 -7.35 0.68
C PHE A 216 14.59 -8.47 -0.04
N GLY A 217 15.75 -8.18 -0.63
CA GLY A 217 16.63 -9.20 -1.21
C GLY A 217 17.07 -10.28 -0.21
N ASN A 218 17.30 -9.89 1.05
CA ASN A 218 17.63 -10.83 2.12
C ASN A 218 16.38 -11.56 2.64
N LEU A 219 15.27 -10.84 2.87
CA LEU A 219 13.99 -11.44 3.27
C LEU A 219 13.53 -12.54 2.30
N LEU A 220 13.73 -12.34 0.99
CA LEU A 220 13.36 -13.33 -0.02
C LEU A 220 14.14 -14.64 0.06
N ARG A 221 15.37 -14.63 0.60
CA ARG A 221 16.24 -15.82 0.71
C ARG A 221 15.93 -16.64 1.94
N TYR A 222 15.63 -15.99 3.06
CA TYR A 222 15.56 -16.63 4.37
C TYR A 222 14.13 -16.84 4.88
N CYS A 223 13.11 -16.15 4.35
CA CYS A 223 11.77 -16.13 4.93
C CYS A 223 10.75 -17.13 4.35
N GLU A 224 9.69 -17.31 5.14
CA GLU A 224 8.50 -18.12 4.88
C GLU A 224 7.78 -17.77 3.56
N PRO A 225 6.99 -18.70 2.99
CA PRO A 225 6.25 -18.48 1.74
C PRO A 225 5.28 -17.30 1.81
N VAL A 226 4.75 -16.96 2.99
CA VAL A 226 3.83 -15.83 3.16
C VAL A 226 4.55 -14.49 2.95
N ILE A 227 5.77 -14.35 3.48
CA ILE A 227 6.62 -13.17 3.25
C ILE A 227 7.01 -13.09 1.77
N ARG A 228 7.36 -14.21 1.15
CA ARG A 228 7.69 -14.26 -0.29
C ARG A 228 6.54 -13.75 -1.19
N ARG A 229 5.28 -13.98 -0.79
CA ARG A 229 4.10 -13.45 -1.49
C ARG A 229 3.88 -11.96 -1.27
N ALA A 230 4.28 -11.41 -0.11
CA ALA A 230 4.10 -10.00 0.22
C ALA A 230 5.18 -9.08 -0.37
N VAL A 231 6.42 -9.57 -0.54
CA VAL A 231 7.55 -8.77 -1.03
C VAL A 231 7.30 -8.10 -2.40
N PRO A 232 6.73 -8.77 -3.43
CA PRO A 232 6.44 -8.10 -4.70
C PRO A 232 5.49 -6.90 -4.55
N LEU A 233 4.49 -7.00 -3.66
CA LEU A 233 3.56 -5.90 -3.37
C LEU A 233 4.27 -4.74 -2.67
N ALA A 234 5.17 -5.05 -1.73
CA ALA A 234 5.99 -4.06 -1.05
C ALA A 234 6.93 -3.32 -2.02
N LEU A 235 7.56 -4.05 -2.97
CA LEU A 235 8.33 -3.45 -4.05
C LEU A 235 7.48 -2.52 -4.94
N GLY A 236 6.24 -2.91 -5.23
CA GLY A 236 5.28 -2.09 -5.96
C GLY A 236 4.94 -0.78 -5.24
N LEU A 237 4.76 -0.84 -3.91
CA LEU A 237 4.44 0.31 -3.06
C LEU A 237 5.60 1.30 -2.93
N ILE A 238 6.85 0.83 -2.84
CA ILE A 238 8.01 1.73 -2.77
C ILE A 238 8.14 2.59 -4.04
N SER A 239 7.84 2.00 -5.21
CA SER A 239 8.08 2.64 -6.49
C SER A 239 6.81 2.85 -7.32
N VAL A 240 5.75 3.38 -6.70
CA VAL A 240 4.49 3.70 -7.41
C VAL A 240 4.73 4.75 -8.48
N SER A 241 4.30 4.47 -9.72
CA SER A 241 4.50 5.35 -10.89
C SER A 241 5.98 5.75 -11.15
N ASN A 242 6.95 4.99 -10.61
CA ASN A 242 8.38 5.20 -10.82
C ASN A 242 9.04 3.92 -11.38
N PRO A 243 9.13 3.75 -12.70
CA PRO A 243 9.69 2.56 -13.31
C PRO A 243 11.22 2.53 -13.23
N ARG A 244 11.75 2.19 -12.05
CA ARG A 244 13.18 1.85 -11.88
C ARG A 244 13.47 0.49 -12.49
N LEU A 245 14.48 0.42 -13.35
CA LEU A 245 14.85 -0.81 -14.06
C LEU A 245 15.21 -1.96 -13.12
N ASN A 246 15.89 -1.67 -12.02
CA ASN A 246 16.29 -2.67 -11.02
C ASN A 246 15.07 -3.41 -10.44
N ILE A 247 14.00 -2.68 -10.13
CA ILE A 247 12.78 -3.24 -9.56
C ILE A 247 12.02 -4.03 -10.62
N LEU A 248 11.91 -3.49 -11.85
CA LEU A 248 11.26 -4.18 -12.97
C LEU A 248 11.93 -5.52 -13.32
N ASP A 249 13.27 -5.56 -13.35
CA ASP A 249 13.99 -6.79 -13.66
C ASP A 249 13.87 -7.83 -12.53
N THR A 250 13.70 -7.42 -11.27
CA THR A 250 13.36 -8.34 -10.17
C THR A 250 11.93 -8.86 -10.25
N LEU A 251 10.95 -7.98 -10.47
CA LEU A 251 9.54 -8.34 -10.58
C LEU A 251 9.27 -9.25 -11.80
N SER A 252 9.98 -9.03 -12.91
CA SER A 252 9.91 -9.91 -14.08
C SER A 252 10.44 -11.33 -13.83
N LYS A 253 11.34 -11.50 -12.87
CA LYS A 253 11.78 -12.86 -12.44
C LYS A 253 10.69 -13.51 -11.59
N PHE A 254 10.08 -12.75 -10.68
CA PHE A 254 9.00 -13.26 -9.82
C PHE A 254 7.71 -13.57 -10.57
N SER A 255 7.44 -12.92 -11.71
CA SER A 255 6.27 -13.25 -12.53
C SER A 255 6.33 -14.65 -13.17
N HIS A 256 7.52 -15.26 -13.24
CA HIS A 256 7.72 -16.62 -13.75
C HIS A 256 7.93 -17.65 -12.62
N ASP A 257 7.64 -17.28 -11.37
CA ASP A 257 7.75 -18.18 -10.23
C ASP A 257 6.69 -19.32 -10.34
N SER A 258 7.00 -20.46 -9.74
CA SER A 258 6.13 -21.64 -9.72
C SER A 258 4.91 -21.44 -8.82
N ASP A 259 5.01 -20.60 -7.78
CA ASP A 259 3.85 -20.23 -6.95
C ASP A 259 3.00 -19.18 -7.67
N ALA A 260 1.77 -19.56 -8.04
CA ALA A 260 0.82 -18.68 -8.68
C ALA A 260 0.53 -17.41 -7.87
N ASP A 261 0.52 -17.48 -6.53
CA ASP A 261 0.23 -16.30 -5.70
C ASP A 261 1.33 -15.24 -5.77
N VAL A 262 2.60 -15.68 -5.81
CA VAL A 262 3.75 -14.79 -6.01
C VAL A 262 3.71 -14.19 -7.41
N ALA A 263 3.40 -15.01 -8.42
CA ALA A 263 3.29 -14.56 -9.81
C ALA A 263 2.18 -13.50 -10.00
N HIS A 264 0.99 -13.73 -9.45
CA HIS A 264 -0.11 -12.75 -9.49
C HIS A 264 0.30 -11.41 -8.83
N ASN A 265 0.92 -11.48 -7.66
CA ASN A 265 1.36 -10.30 -6.90
C ASN A 265 2.49 -9.54 -7.63
N ALA A 266 3.41 -10.26 -8.26
CA ALA A 266 4.49 -9.65 -9.07
C ALA A 266 3.94 -8.97 -10.33
N ILE A 267 2.98 -9.58 -11.03
CA ILE A 267 2.33 -8.99 -12.20
C ILE A 267 1.58 -7.71 -11.81
N PHE A 268 0.81 -7.75 -10.72
CA PHE A 268 0.12 -6.58 -10.21
C PHE A 268 1.10 -5.47 -9.80
N ALA A 269 2.17 -5.81 -9.07
CA ALA A 269 3.20 -4.86 -8.68
C ALA A 269 3.86 -4.19 -9.90
N MET A 270 4.14 -4.93 -10.97
CA MET A 270 4.63 -4.33 -12.23
C MET A 270 3.64 -3.31 -12.81
N GLY A 271 2.34 -3.58 -12.72
CA GLY A 271 1.28 -2.65 -13.10
C GLY A 271 1.30 -1.37 -12.27
N LEU A 272 1.47 -1.47 -10.95
CA LEU A 272 1.56 -0.32 -10.04
C LEU A 272 2.82 0.53 -10.29
N VAL A 273 3.98 -0.11 -10.48
CA VAL A 273 5.25 0.58 -10.76
C VAL A 273 5.18 1.36 -12.08
N GLY A 274 4.52 0.78 -13.07
CA GLY A 274 4.34 1.38 -14.39
C GLY A 274 3.16 2.33 -14.51
N ALA A 275 2.35 2.50 -13.46
CA ALA A 275 1.06 3.15 -13.58
C ALA A 275 1.18 4.56 -14.12
N GLY A 276 0.52 4.83 -15.25
CA GLY A 276 0.50 6.17 -15.86
C GLY A 276 1.78 6.61 -16.57
N THR A 277 2.81 5.76 -16.65
CA THR A 277 4.11 6.15 -17.21
C THR A 277 4.29 5.80 -18.68
N ASN A 278 3.43 4.96 -19.26
CA ASN A 278 3.54 4.48 -20.64
C ASN A 278 4.95 3.97 -21.01
N ASN A 279 5.70 3.39 -20.08
CA ASN A 279 7.06 2.93 -20.35
C ASN A 279 7.06 1.80 -21.40
N ALA A 280 7.71 2.03 -22.54
CA ALA A 280 7.73 1.09 -23.67
C ALA A 280 8.32 -0.28 -23.30
N ARG A 281 9.35 -0.33 -22.45
CA ARG A 281 9.99 -1.58 -22.02
C ARG A 281 9.04 -2.43 -21.17
N LEU A 282 8.38 -1.81 -20.20
CA LEU A 282 7.39 -2.47 -19.35
C LEU A 282 6.21 -2.98 -20.19
N ALA A 283 5.71 -2.17 -21.11
CA ALA A 283 4.62 -2.55 -22.01
C ALA A 283 5.01 -3.72 -22.93
N ALA A 284 6.28 -3.83 -23.34
CA ALA A 284 6.78 -4.98 -24.09
C ALA A 284 6.85 -6.25 -23.21
N MET A 285 7.36 -6.14 -21.97
CA MET A 285 7.41 -7.24 -21.02
C MET A 285 6.01 -7.77 -20.68
N LEU A 286 5.04 -6.89 -20.40
CA LEU A 286 3.66 -7.28 -20.13
C LEU A 286 2.98 -7.95 -21.35
N ARG A 287 3.35 -7.57 -22.58
CA ARG A 287 2.88 -8.26 -23.79
C ARG A 287 3.44 -9.68 -23.92
N GLN A 288 4.71 -9.87 -23.60
CA GLN A 288 5.34 -11.20 -23.58
C GLN A 288 4.70 -12.09 -22.50
N LEU A 289 4.48 -11.55 -21.29
CA LEU A 289 3.79 -12.25 -20.20
C LEU A 289 2.35 -12.65 -20.57
N ALA A 290 1.63 -11.81 -21.30
CA ALA A 290 0.29 -12.14 -21.78
C ALA A 290 0.28 -13.33 -22.75
N GLN A 291 1.31 -13.47 -23.58
CA GLN A 291 1.46 -14.62 -24.47
C GLN A 291 1.85 -15.89 -23.71
N TYR A 292 2.73 -15.76 -22.72
CA TYR A 292 3.17 -16.89 -21.88
C TYR A 292 2.01 -17.46 -21.04
N HIS A 293 1.23 -16.60 -20.39
CA HIS A 293 0.08 -17.00 -19.56
C HIS A 293 -1.24 -17.12 -20.32
N ALA A 294 -1.22 -17.25 -21.66
CA ALA A 294 -2.43 -17.30 -22.47
C ALA A 294 -3.38 -18.47 -22.10
N LYS A 295 -2.86 -19.54 -21.50
CA LYS A 295 -3.63 -20.71 -21.08
C LYS A 295 -4.34 -20.54 -19.73
N ASP A 296 -3.85 -19.66 -18.86
CA ASP A 296 -4.38 -19.49 -17.51
C ASP A 296 -5.24 -18.21 -17.42
N PRO A 297 -6.56 -18.31 -17.22
CA PRO A 297 -7.45 -17.15 -17.23
C PRO A 297 -7.17 -16.16 -16.08
N ASN A 298 -6.76 -16.65 -14.91
CA ASN A 298 -6.46 -15.84 -13.73
C ASN A 298 -5.19 -14.99 -13.90
N ASN A 299 -4.12 -15.61 -14.39
CA ASN A 299 -2.88 -14.91 -14.72
C ASN A 299 -3.11 -13.90 -15.85
N LEU A 300 -3.87 -14.27 -16.87
CA LEU A 300 -4.19 -13.39 -17.99
C LEU A 300 -5.03 -12.17 -17.55
N PHE A 301 -5.98 -12.35 -16.63
CA PHE A 301 -6.73 -11.25 -16.03
C PHE A 301 -5.78 -10.27 -15.33
N MET A 302 -4.82 -10.78 -14.54
CA MET A 302 -3.85 -9.94 -13.83
C MET A 302 -2.93 -9.18 -14.78
N VAL A 303 -2.45 -9.82 -15.85
CA VAL A 303 -1.62 -9.16 -16.87
C VAL A 303 -2.40 -8.06 -17.58
N ARG A 304 -3.67 -8.29 -17.93
CA ARG A 304 -4.53 -7.27 -18.55
C ARG A 304 -4.78 -6.10 -17.61
N LEU A 305 -4.99 -6.36 -16.32
CA LEU A 305 -5.11 -5.31 -15.31
C LEU A 305 -3.82 -4.48 -15.22
N ALA A 306 -2.66 -5.13 -15.17
CA ALA A 306 -1.36 -4.45 -15.18
C ALA A 306 -1.18 -3.59 -16.44
N GLN A 307 -1.52 -4.12 -17.62
CA GLN A 307 -1.50 -3.35 -18.88
C GLN A 307 -2.42 -2.13 -18.83
N GLY A 308 -3.64 -2.28 -18.29
CA GLY A 308 -4.58 -1.18 -18.09
C GLY A 308 -4.00 -0.09 -17.18
N LEU A 309 -3.33 -0.46 -16.10
CA LEU A 309 -2.66 0.47 -15.18
C LEU A 309 -1.50 1.20 -15.87
N THR A 310 -0.69 0.53 -16.69
CA THR A 310 0.42 1.19 -17.39
C THR A 310 -0.04 2.31 -18.34
N HIS A 311 -1.22 2.14 -18.94
CA HIS A 311 -1.84 3.09 -19.86
C HIS A 311 -2.96 3.91 -19.20
N LEU A 312 -2.95 4.04 -17.87
CA LEU A 312 -3.95 4.78 -17.11
C LEU A 312 -4.09 6.22 -17.63
N GLY A 313 -5.31 6.60 -18.04
CA GLY A 313 -5.56 7.90 -18.68
C GLY A 313 -4.77 8.14 -19.97
N LYS A 314 -4.39 7.09 -20.72
CA LYS A 314 -3.41 7.15 -21.83
C LYS A 314 -2.03 7.70 -21.40
N GLY A 315 -1.68 7.60 -20.12
CA GLY A 315 -0.45 8.13 -19.52
C GLY A 315 -0.56 9.54 -18.96
N THR A 316 -1.77 10.13 -18.92
CA THR A 316 -1.98 11.46 -18.34
C THR A 316 -2.27 11.45 -16.84
N MET A 317 -2.47 10.27 -16.26
CA MET A 317 -2.82 10.10 -14.85
C MET A 317 -1.78 9.24 -14.15
N THR A 318 -1.43 9.56 -12.90
CA THR A 318 -0.50 8.82 -12.05
C THR A 318 -1.18 8.33 -10.78
N LEU A 319 -0.53 7.36 -10.11
CA LEU A 319 -0.95 6.83 -8.81
C LEU A 319 -0.03 7.28 -7.66
N SER A 320 0.94 8.17 -7.93
CA SER A 320 1.90 8.63 -6.94
C SER A 320 1.20 9.37 -5.80
N PRO A 321 1.36 8.95 -4.53
CA PRO A 321 0.67 9.57 -3.40
C PRO A 321 1.31 10.87 -2.93
N TYR A 322 2.50 11.20 -3.43
CA TYR A 322 3.18 12.44 -3.08
C TYR A 322 2.91 13.55 -4.09
N HIS A 323 2.78 14.76 -3.56
CA HIS A 323 2.57 16.01 -4.28
C HIS A 323 3.73 16.97 -4.02
N SER A 324 3.91 17.95 -4.93
CA SER A 324 4.88 19.05 -4.80
C SER A 324 6.30 18.56 -4.57
N ASN A 325 6.97 18.02 -5.61
CA ASN A 325 8.35 17.51 -5.51
C ASN A 325 8.56 16.51 -4.35
N ARG A 326 7.59 15.62 -4.12
CA ARG A 326 7.63 14.58 -3.07
C ARG A 326 7.62 15.09 -1.61
N GLN A 327 7.33 16.38 -1.39
CA GLN A 327 7.34 16.96 -0.05
C GLN A 327 6.03 16.70 0.72
N LEU A 328 4.90 16.65 0.01
CA LEU A 328 3.59 16.51 0.65
C LEU A 328 3.02 15.12 0.36
N MET A 329 2.83 14.31 1.39
CA MET A 329 2.12 13.03 1.29
C MET A 329 0.61 13.27 1.34
N SER A 330 -0.13 12.81 0.33
CA SER A 330 -1.59 12.79 0.38
C SER A 330 -2.05 11.55 1.17
N PRO A 331 -2.65 11.72 2.36
CA PRO A 331 -3.06 10.60 3.20
C PRO A 331 -4.13 9.72 2.52
N VAL A 332 -4.99 10.33 1.70
CA VAL A 332 -6.09 9.66 1.00
C VAL A 332 -5.60 8.75 -0.14
N ALA A 333 -4.56 9.18 -0.86
CA ALA A 333 -3.96 8.38 -1.93
C ALA A 333 -3.24 7.15 -1.34
N VAL A 334 -2.53 7.34 -0.22
CA VAL A 334 -1.88 6.24 0.51
C VAL A 334 -2.91 5.24 1.03
N ALA A 335 -4.04 5.71 1.58
CA ALA A 335 -5.11 4.85 2.04
C ALA A 335 -5.68 3.95 0.92
N GLY A 336 -5.88 4.50 -0.28
CA GLY A 336 -6.38 3.75 -1.44
C GLY A 336 -5.41 2.69 -1.95
N LEU A 337 -4.12 3.04 -2.04
CA LEU A 337 -3.03 2.12 -2.41
C LEU A 337 -2.88 0.99 -1.39
N LEU A 338 -2.84 1.33 -0.10
CA LEU A 338 -2.68 0.40 0.99
C LEU A 338 -3.88 -0.57 1.08
N ALA A 339 -5.10 -0.08 0.89
CA ALA A 339 -6.30 -0.90 0.78
C ALA A 339 -6.21 -1.95 -0.33
N THR A 340 -5.69 -1.56 -1.51
CA THR A 340 -5.47 -2.55 -2.56
C THR A 340 -4.37 -3.54 -2.22
N CYS A 341 -3.23 -3.10 -1.70
CA CYS A 341 -2.13 -4.00 -1.37
C CYS A 341 -2.51 -5.03 -0.29
N VAL A 342 -3.30 -4.64 0.71
CA VAL A 342 -3.84 -5.58 1.71
C VAL A 342 -4.86 -6.55 1.09
N ALA A 343 -5.66 -6.11 0.11
CA ALA A 343 -6.53 -7.02 -0.65
C ALA A 343 -5.74 -8.05 -1.47
N PHE A 344 -4.57 -7.69 -2.00
CA PHE A 344 -3.69 -8.58 -2.76
C PHE A 344 -2.93 -9.60 -1.89
N LEU A 345 -2.95 -9.47 -0.55
CA LEU A 345 -2.42 -10.53 0.33
C LEU A 345 -3.21 -11.84 0.20
N ASP A 346 -4.44 -11.80 -0.32
CA ASP A 346 -5.24 -12.98 -0.66
C ASP A 346 -5.89 -12.82 -2.06
N ALA A 347 -5.04 -12.74 -3.08
CA ALA A 347 -5.44 -12.46 -4.45
C ALA A 347 -6.40 -13.49 -5.05
N LYS A 348 -6.28 -14.78 -4.67
CA LYS A 348 -7.13 -15.87 -5.20
C LYS A 348 -8.58 -15.78 -4.76
N THR A 349 -8.84 -15.51 -3.48
CA THR A 349 -10.21 -15.54 -2.94
C THR A 349 -10.94 -14.20 -3.14
N LEU A 350 -10.24 -13.08 -2.93
CA LEU A 350 -10.81 -11.74 -3.02
C LEU A 350 -10.86 -11.28 -4.48
N ILE A 351 -9.69 -11.09 -5.08
CA ILE A 351 -9.56 -10.33 -6.33
C ILE A 351 -9.87 -11.18 -7.56
N LEU A 352 -9.59 -12.48 -7.54
CA LEU A 352 -9.95 -13.38 -8.64
C LEU A 352 -11.33 -14.05 -8.43
N GLY A 353 -11.89 -13.97 -7.22
CA GLY A 353 -13.14 -14.63 -6.84
C GLY A 353 -14.34 -13.69 -6.73
N LYS A 354 -14.51 -13.04 -5.57
CA LYS A 354 -15.79 -12.38 -5.20
C LYS A 354 -15.76 -10.85 -5.20
N SER A 355 -14.60 -10.23 -4.99
CA SER A 355 -14.48 -8.81 -4.63
C SER A 355 -13.56 -8.01 -5.55
N HIS A 356 -13.75 -8.17 -6.88
CA HIS A 356 -13.08 -7.35 -7.90
C HIS A 356 -13.22 -5.83 -7.66
N TYR A 357 -14.31 -5.40 -7.03
CA TYR A 357 -14.58 -3.98 -6.78
C TYR A 357 -13.59 -3.32 -5.83
N LEU A 358 -12.81 -4.08 -5.05
CA LEU A 358 -11.76 -3.51 -4.18
C LEU A 358 -10.68 -2.79 -5.00
N LEU A 359 -10.49 -3.16 -6.27
CA LEU A 359 -9.60 -2.45 -7.18
C LEU A 359 -10.02 -1.00 -7.42
N TYR A 360 -11.30 -0.65 -7.23
CA TYR A 360 -11.76 0.73 -7.30
C TYR A 360 -11.21 1.61 -6.17
N SER A 361 -10.66 1.06 -5.09
CA SER A 361 -9.97 1.90 -4.10
C SER A 361 -8.72 2.59 -4.65
N LEU A 362 -8.15 2.12 -5.77
CA LEU A 362 -7.09 2.82 -6.50
C LEU A 362 -7.54 4.20 -7.01
N THR A 363 -8.85 4.40 -7.21
CA THR A 363 -9.37 5.66 -7.76
C THR A 363 -9.06 6.87 -6.89
N THR A 364 -8.91 6.69 -5.57
CA THR A 364 -8.54 7.80 -4.68
C THR A 364 -7.08 8.23 -4.83
N ALA A 365 -6.24 7.39 -5.43
CA ALA A 365 -4.85 7.69 -5.73
C ALA A 365 -4.65 8.23 -7.16
N ILE A 366 -5.67 8.20 -8.02
CA ILE A 366 -5.57 8.67 -9.41
C ILE A 366 -5.50 10.20 -9.43
N GLN A 367 -4.40 10.74 -9.95
CA GLN A 367 -4.20 12.18 -10.11
C GLN A 367 -3.70 12.53 -11.53
N PRO A 368 -4.06 13.69 -12.10
CA PRO A 368 -3.52 14.13 -13.37
C PRO A 368 -2.06 14.57 -13.25
N ARG A 369 -1.25 14.17 -14.23
CA ARG A 369 0.20 14.43 -14.30
C ARG A 369 0.59 15.57 -15.24
N MET A 370 -0.36 16.07 -16.02
CA MET A 370 -0.10 17.09 -17.03
C MET A 370 0.16 18.44 -16.36
N LEU A 371 1.22 19.12 -16.81
CA LEU A 371 1.41 20.54 -16.54
C LEU A 371 0.51 21.34 -17.49
N VAL A 372 -0.47 22.03 -16.92
CA VAL A 372 -1.37 22.93 -17.63
C VAL A 372 -1.25 24.32 -17.03
N THR A 373 -1.08 25.31 -17.90
CA THR A 373 -0.95 26.71 -17.52
C THR A 373 -2.24 27.46 -17.81
N PHE A 374 -2.67 28.28 -16.86
CA PHE A 374 -3.85 29.14 -16.96
C PHE A 374 -3.47 30.61 -16.76
N ASP A 375 -4.24 31.50 -17.37
CA ASP A 375 -4.17 32.94 -17.09
C ASP A 375 -4.97 33.30 -15.82
N GLU A 376 -4.88 34.55 -15.35
CA GLU A 376 -5.64 35.06 -14.18
C GLU A 376 -7.16 34.91 -14.35
N GLN A 377 -7.65 34.85 -15.59
CA GLN A 377 -9.06 34.61 -15.94
C GLN A 377 -9.43 33.13 -16.07
N LEU A 378 -8.56 32.21 -15.65
CA LEU A 378 -8.73 30.75 -15.73
C LEU A 378 -8.86 30.18 -17.16
N ASN A 379 -8.46 30.96 -18.17
CA ASN A 379 -8.39 30.50 -19.55
C ASN A 379 -7.07 29.73 -19.79
N PRO A 380 -7.08 28.61 -20.53
CA PRO A 380 -5.86 27.87 -20.83
C PRO A 380 -4.94 28.70 -21.72
N LEU A 381 -3.69 28.91 -21.26
CA LEU A 381 -2.69 29.70 -21.95
C LEU A 381 -1.51 28.79 -22.35
N PRO A 382 -1.24 28.59 -23.65
CA PRO A 382 -0.08 27.82 -24.08
C PRO A 382 1.19 28.65 -23.89
N VAL A 383 2.07 28.19 -23.00
CA VAL A 383 3.36 28.84 -22.71
C VAL A 383 4.49 27.86 -22.95
N SER A 384 5.65 28.37 -23.35
CA SER A 384 6.84 27.56 -23.58
C SER A 384 7.53 27.23 -22.25
N VAL A 385 7.74 25.94 -22.01
CA VAL A 385 8.32 25.38 -20.80
C VAL A 385 9.49 24.48 -21.18
N ARG A 386 10.59 24.57 -20.44
CA ARG A 386 11.71 23.63 -20.52
C ARG A 386 11.49 22.51 -19.52
N VAL A 387 11.60 21.26 -19.98
CA VAL A 387 11.50 20.08 -19.11
C VAL A 387 12.86 19.41 -19.04
N GLY A 388 13.28 19.03 -17.83
CA GLY A 388 14.53 18.33 -17.60
C GLY A 388 14.55 17.61 -16.27
N GLN A 389 15.57 16.79 -16.03
CA GLN A 389 15.73 16.11 -14.75
C GLN A 389 16.02 17.13 -13.65
N ALA A 390 15.40 16.94 -12.48
CA ALA A 390 15.65 17.76 -11.31
C ALA A 390 17.12 17.68 -10.88
N VAL A 391 17.77 18.83 -10.69
CA VAL A 391 19.11 18.96 -10.11
C VAL A 391 18.99 19.68 -8.79
N ASP A 392 19.73 19.19 -7.79
CA ASP A 392 19.87 19.90 -6.54
C ASP A 392 20.85 21.08 -6.71
N VAL A 393 20.33 22.29 -6.53
CA VAL A 393 21.06 23.55 -6.75
C VAL A 393 21.68 24.11 -5.46
N VAL A 394 21.50 23.42 -4.33
CA VAL A 394 22.08 23.81 -3.05
C VAL A 394 23.61 23.82 -3.14
N GLY A 395 24.22 24.99 -2.92
CA GLY A 395 25.68 25.17 -2.91
C GLY A 395 26.30 25.63 -4.23
N GLN A 396 25.51 25.87 -5.28
CA GLN A 396 26.01 26.45 -6.54
C GLN A 396 25.99 27.99 -6.49
N ALA A 397 27.12 28.63 -6.82
CA ALA A 397 27.22 30.09 -6.87
C ALA A 397 26.58 30.65 -8.14
N GLY A 398 25.70 31.65 -8.01
CA GLY A 398 25.05 32.36 -9.12
C GLY A 398 23.53 32.23 -9.11
N LYS A 399 22.89 32.28 -10.30
CA LYS A 399 21.49 31.90 -10.53
C LYS A 399 21.47 30.51 -11.20
N PRO A 400 21.71 29.41 -10.45
CA PRO A 400 21.72 28.06 -11.00
C PRO A 400 20.30 27.64 -11.42
N LYS A 401 20.20 26.92 -12.54
CA LYS A 401 18.92 26.35 -13.01
C LYS A 401 18.66 25.04 -12.28
N THR A 402 17.40 24.76 -11.96
CA THR A 402 17.01 23.54 -11.23
C THR A 402 16.82 22.32 -12.15
N ILE A 403 17.01 22.50 -13.47
CA ILE A 403 16.82 21.48 -14.49
C ILE A 403 18.07 21.25 -15.35
N THR A 404 18.25 20.02 -15.82
CA THR A 404 19.29 19.65 -16.81
C THR A 404 18.88 19.92 -18.27
N GLY A 405 17.60 20.18 -18.54
CA GLY A 405 17.01 20.16 -19.89
C GLY A 405 17.02 21.51 -20.61
N PHE A 406 17.37 21.49 -21.91
CA PHE A 406 17.35 22.66 -22.79
C PHE A 406 16.19 22.66 -23.80
N GLN A 407 15.56 21.52 -24.04
CA GLN A 407 14.45 21.42 -24.99
C GLN A 407 13.23 22.16 -24.46
N THR A 408 12.60 22.93 -25.35
CA THR A 408 11.38 23.69 -25.05
C THR A 408 10.19 22.94 -25.61
N HIS A 409 9.16 22.82 -24.78
CA HIS A 409 7.87 22.26 -25.12
C HIS A 409 6.80 23.32 -24.85
N THR A 410 5.70 23.29 -25.59
CA THR A 410 4.54 24.15 -25.33
C THR A 410 3.55 23.41 -24.44
N THR A 411 3.02 24.07 -23.41
CA THR A 411 1.98 23.47 -22.55
C THR A 411 0.70 23.17 -23.34
N PRO A 412 -0.01 22.06 -23.03
CA PRO A 412 0.20 21.15 -21.91
C PRO A 412 1.30 20.09 -22.14
N VAL A 413 2.13 19.84 -21.13
CA VAL A 413 3.25 18.87 -21.19
C VAL A 413 3.09 17.78 -20.12
N LEU A 414 3.42 16.55 -20.48
CA LEU A 414 3.54 15.44 -19.52
C LEU A 414 4.92 15.44 -18.90
N LEU A 415 4.99 15.60 -17.57
CA LEU A 415 6.25 15.53 -16.83
C LEU A 415 6.54 14.08 -16.45
N SER A 416 7.70 13.53 -16.80
CA SER A 416 8.10 12.20 -16.32
C SER A 416 8.56 12.23 -14.87
N HIS A 417 8.88 11.06 -14.31
CA HIS A 417 9.09 10.93 -12.88
C HIS A 417 10.48 11.46 -12.53
N GLY A 418 10.56 12.51 -11.70
CA GLY A 418 11.82 13.21 -11.42
C GLY A 418 12.20 14.27 -12.46
N GLU A 419 11.33 14.53 -13.43
CA GLU A 419 11.45 15.69 -14.31
C GLU A 419 10.80 16.93 -13.65
N ARG A 420 11.40 18.08 -13.88
CA ARG A 420 10.92 19.40 -13.49
C ARG A 420 10.74 20.27 -14.72
N ALA A 421 9.77 21.18 -14.61
CA ALA A 421 9.48 22.18 -15.60
C ALA A 421 9.92 23.57 -15.12
N GLU A 422 10.54 24.34 -16.00
CA GLU A 422 10.80 25.78 -15.81
C GLU A 422 10.28 26.55 -17.02
N LEU A 423 9.78 27.78 -16.83
CA LEU A 423 9.37 28.63 -17.94
C LEU A 423 10.57 28.97 -18.83
N ALA A 424 10.34 28.98 -20.15
CA ALA A 424 11.38 29.31 -21.11
C ALA A 424 11.51 30.83 -21.33
N THR A 425 10.42 31.58 -21.11
CA THR A 425 10.32 33.03 -21.29
C THR A 425 9.90 33.72 -19.98
N ASP A 426 10.39 34.95 -19.77
CA ASP A 426 10.09 35.78 -18.59
C ASP A 426 8.81 36.63 -18.76
N GLU A 427 8.05 36.40 -19.84
CA GLU A 427 6.76 37.05 -20.13
C GLU A 427 5.71 36.83 -19.03
N TYR A 428 5.80 35.67 -18.36
CA TYR A 428 4.87 35.23 -17.35
C TYR A 428 5.60 34.82 -16.08
N ILE A 429 5.05 35.21 -14.93
CA ILE A 429 5.52 34.81 -13.61
C ILE A 429 4.53 33.78 -13.05
N PRO A 430 4.99 32.60 -12.61
CA PRO A 430 4.13 31.61 -11.99
C PRO A 430 3.83 32.03 -10.54
N LEU A 431 2.57 31.89 -10.13
CA LEU A 431 2.16 32.16 -8.74
C LEU A 431 2.68 31.09 -7.77
N THR A 432 2.94 29.88 -8.26
CA THR A 432 3.50 28.78 -7.48
C THR A 432 5.00 28.62 -7.76
N PRO A 433 5.83 28.37 -6.72
CA PRO A 433 7.26 28.14 -6.90
C PRO A 433 7.57 26.80 -7.59
N ILE A 434 6.59 25.89 -7.66
CA ILE A 434 6.70 24.57 -8.27
C ILE A 434 5.74 24.51 -9.46
N MET A 435 6.28 24.16 -10.64
CA MET A 435 5.53 23.99 -11.89
C MET A 435 5.03 22.55 -12.03
N GLU A 436 4.06 22.16 -11.19
CA GLU A 436 3.42 20.84 -11.24
C GLU A 436 1.90 20.97 -11.35
N GLY A 437 1.27 20.15 -12.20
CA GLY A 437 -0.19 20.12 -12.33
C GLY A 437 -0.76 21.40 -12.95
N PHE A 438 -1.59 22.11 -12.19
CA PHE A 438 -2.26 23.34 -12.65
C PHE A 438 -1.52 24.56 -12.12
N VAL A 439 -0.93 25.34 -13.03
CA VAL A 439 -0.20 26.57 -12.68
C VAL A 439 -0.94 27.78 -13.22
N ILE A 440 -1.21 28.74 -12.35
CA ILE A 440 -1.71 30.05 -12.75
C ILE A 440 -0.51 30.96 -13.00
N LEU A 441 -0.47 31.50 -14.20
CA LEU A 441 0.54 32.44 -14.66
C LEU A 441 -0.01 33.85 -14.60
N LYS A 442 0.81 34.78 -14.10
CA LYS A 442 0.55 36.20 -14.13
C LYS A 442 1.42 36.85 -15.19
N LYS A 443 0.87 37.77 -15.98
CA LYS A 443 1.67 38.59 -16.89
C LYS A 443 2.65 39.43 -16.09
N ASN A 444 3.91 39.39 -16.49
CA ASN A 444 4.96 40.15 -15.82
C ASN A 444 4.76 41.65 -16.10
N PRO A 445 4.56 42.51 -15.07
CA PRO A 445 4.36 43.95 -15.27
C PRO A 445 5.64 44.68 -15.71
N ASP A 446 6.82 44.09 -15.52
CA ASP A 446 8.12 44.66 -15.90
C ASP A 446 8.58 44.20 -17.30
N PHE A 447 7.75 43.44 -18.01
CA PHE A 447 8.05 42.95 -19.36
C PHE A 447 7.59 43.99 -20.39
N ASP A 448 8.41 45.01 -20.61
CA ASP A 448 8.29 45.89 -21.77
C ASP A 448 8.72 45.12 -23.04
N THR A 449 7.91 45.27 -24.09
CA THR A 449 7.99 44.62 -25.42
C THR A 449 9.36 44.62 -26.08
#